data_AF-A0A662N3M4-F1
#
_entry.id   AF-A0A662N3M4-F1
#
_cell.length_a   1.000
_cell.length_b   1.000
_cell.length_c   1.000
_cell.angle_alpha   90.00
_cell.angle_beta   90.00
_cell.angle_gamma   90.00
#
_symmetry.space_group_name_H-M   'P 1'
#
loop_
_entity.id
_entity.type
_entity.pdbx_description
1 polymer ?
#
loop_
_entity_poly.entity_id
_entity_poly.type
_entity_poly.pdbx_seq_one_letter_code
_entity_poly.pdbx_strand_id
1 'polypeptide(L)'
;MPVEKVMKRDGRIVPFDESRIRWAIQRAMWEVGVRDENLLDKIVKDVVDRINELYEGQIPHIENIQDIVELELMRNGLFEVAKAYIIYRKKKAEIREEKRKILNKEKLDEIDKRFSINALRVLASRYLIKNEEGKIIESPKQLFERVAILAAIPDLLYDERV
;
A
#
# COMPACT_ATOMS: atom_id res chain seq x y z
N MET A 1 -1.08 -25.02 9.18
CA MET A 1 -1.05 -23.86 10.10
C MET A 1 -1.41 -22.60 9.32
N PRO A 2 -2.25 -21.70 9.87
CA PRO A 2 -2.67 -20.49 9.15
C PRO A 2 -1.50 -19.50 8.98
N VAL A 3 -1.54 -18.75 7.89
CA VAL A 3 -0.59 -17.65 7.65
C VAL A 3 -0.93 -16.47 8.55
N GLU A 4 -0.03 -16.11 9.47
CA GLU A 4 -0.25 -15.01 10.42
C GLU A 4 0.35 -13.67 9.95
N LYS A 5 1.31 -13.71 9.02
CA LYS A 5 2.11 -12.55 8.64
C LYS A 5 2.34 -12.49 7.14
N VAL A 6 2.50 -11.28 6.62
CA VAL A 6 2.80 -11.02 5.21
C VAL A 6 3.94 -10.02 5.07
N MET A 7 4.84 -10.28 4.12
CA MET A 7 5.92 -9.35 3.77
C MET A 7 5.44 -8.35 2.72
N LYS A 8 5.51 -7.06 3.04
CA LYS A 8 5.22 -5.94 2.12
C LYS A 8 6.38 -5.71 1.16
N ARG A 9 6.09 -4.99 0.06
CA ARG A 9 7.06 -4.59 -0.98
C ARG A 9 8.27 -3.81 -0.46
N ASP A 10 8.12 -3.10 0.65
CA ASP A 10 9.22 -2.35 1.28
C ASP A 10 10.10 -3.22 2.19
N GLY A 11 9.71 -4.49 2.40
CA GLY A 11 10.38 -5.47 3.25
C GLY A 11 9.75 -5.63 4.63
N ARG A 12 8.78 -4.78 5.01
CA ARG A 12 8.17 -4.86 6.34
C ARG A 12 7.24 -6.06 6.46
N ILE A 13 7.29 -6.71 7.60
CA ILE A 13 6.39 -7.80 7.96
C ILE A 13 5.23 -7.21 8.76
N VAL A 14 4.00 -7.48 8.32
CA VAL A 14 2.79 -7.04 9.02
C VAL A 14 1.84 -8.23 9.23
N PRO A 15 0.88 -8.14 10.16
CA PRO A 15 -0.14 -9.16 10.31
C PRO A 15 -0.87 -9.42 8.99
N PHE A 16 -1.16 -10.70 8.72
CA PHE A 16 -2.03 -11.10 7.64
C PHE A 16 -3.46 -10.61 7.94
N ASP A 17 -4.13 -10.07 6.93
CA ASP A 17 -5.45 -9.46 7.07
C ASP A 17 -6.28 -9.78 5.83
N GLU A 18 -7.15 -10.78 5.98
CA GLU A 18 -8.07 -11.26 4.95
C GLU A 18 -9.03 -10.17 4.46
N SER A 19 -9.41 -9.22 5.32
CA SER A 19 -10.35 -8.15 4.95
C SER A 19 -9.81 -7.30 3.77
N ARG A 20 -8.49 -7.20 3.64
CA ARG A 20 -7.84 -6.48 2.54
C ARG A 20 -7.93 -7.25 1.22
N ILE A 21 -7.91 -8.57 1.27
CA ILE A 21 -8.14 -9.45 0.11
C ILE A 21 -9.60 -9.31 -0.33
N ARG A 22 -10.53 -9.48 0.62
CA ARG A 22 -11.98 -9.29 0.37
C ARG A 22 -12.26 -7.96 -0.30
N TRP A 23 -11.77 -6.86 0.27
CA TRP A 23 -12.02 -5.53 -0.28
C TRP A 23 -11.43 -5.35 -1.69
N ALA A 24 -10.26 -5.92 -1.97
CA ALA A 24 -9.64 -5.83 -3.28
C ALA A 24 -10.44 -6.62 -4.35
N ILE A 25 -10.91 -7.82 -4.00
CA ILE A 25 -11.75 -8.65 -4.86
C ILE A 25 -13.12 -7.99 -5.08
N GLN A 26 -13.76 -7.52 -4.02
CA GLN A 26 -15.05 -6.83 -4.08
C GLN A 26 -15.01 -5.62 -5.01
N ARG A 27 -13.94 -4.82 -4.94
CA ARG A 27 -13.76 -3.69 -5.87
C ARG A 27 -13.65 -4.12 -7.33
N ALA A 28 -12.97 -5.22 -7.60
CA ALA A 28 -12.86 -5.75 -8.95
C ALA A 28 -14.21 -6.28 -9.45
N MET A 29 -14.98 -6.95 -8.59
CA MET A 29 -16.34 -7.42 -8.91
C MET A 29 -17.27 -6.24 -9.22
N TRP A 30 -17.24 -5.19 -8.42
CA TRP A 30 -18.07 -4.00 -8.63
C TRP A 30 -17.72 -3.25 -9.91
N GLU A 31 -16.44 -3.20 -10.29
CA GLU A 31 -16.01 -2.57 -11.55
C GLU A 31 -16.65 -3.23 -12.78
N VAL A 32 -16.88 -4.55 -12.72
CA VAL A 32 -17.54 -5.31 -13.79
C VAL A 32 -19.04 -5.50 -13.55
N GLY A 33 -19.62 -4.84 -12.56
CA GLY A 33 -21.05 -4.87 -12.27
C GLY A 33 -21.55 -6.09 -11.47
N VAL A 34 -20.65 -6.96 -11.00
CA VAL A 34 -21.01 -8.13 -10.18
C VAL A 34 -21.16 -7.72 -8.72
N ARG A 35 -22.34 -7.95 -8.12
CA ARG A 35 -22.66 -7.63 -6.73
C ARG A 35 -23.27 -8.82 -5.99
N ASP A 36 -22.53 -9.93 -5.97
CA ASP A 36 -22.92 -11.15 -5.28
C ASP A 36 -21.99 -11.37 -4.07
N GLU A 37 -22.52 -11.17 -2.87
CA GLU A 37 -21.75 -11.34 -1.62
C GLU A 37 -21.46 -12.82 -1.32
N ASN A 38 -22.33 -13.76 -1.68
CA ASN A 38 -22.07 -15.18 -1.46
C ASN A 38 -20.92 -15.66 -2.35
N LEU A 39 -20.90 -15.20 -3.59
CA LEU A 39 -19.80 -15.45 -4.51
C LEU A 39 -18.49 -14.84 -3.99
N LEU A 40 -18.54 -13.60 -3.50
CA LEU A 40 -17.38 -12.94 -2.89
C LEU A 40 -16.84 -13.75 -1.69
N ASP A 41 -17.71 -14.17 -0.77
CA ASP A 41 -17.36 -14.99 0.40
C ASP A 41 -16.65 -16.28 -0.02
N LYS A 42 -17.21 -16.96 -1.03
CA LYS A 42 -16.64 -18.19 -1.58
C LYS A 42 -15.22 -17.95 -2.12
N ILE A 43 -15.03 -16.95 -2.98
CA ILE A 43 -13.72 -16.69 -3.60
C ILE A 43 -12.69 -16.31 -2.55
N VAL A 44 -13.07 -15.47 -1.59
CA VAL A 44 -12.15 -15.04 -0.52
C VAL A 44 -11.69 -16.25 0.28
N LYS A 45 -12.63 -17.15 0.61
CA LYS A 45 -12.30 -18.41 1.28
C LYS A 45 -11.35 -19.27 0.43
N ASP A 46 -11.66 -19.48 -0.85
CA ASP A 46 -10.82 -20.26 -1.76
C ASP A 46 -9.39 -19.70 -1.83
N VAL A 47 -9.24 -18.37 -1.88
CA VAL A 47 -7.94 -17.68 -1.87
C VAL A 47 -7.19 -17.89 -0.54
N VAL A 48 -7.87 -17.75 0.59
CA VAL A 48 -7.25 -17.90 1.92
C VAL A 48 -6.82 -19.34 2.15
N ASP A 49 -7.66 -20.31 1.80
CA ASP A 49 -7.35 -21.73 1.87
C ASP A 49 -6.12 -22.02 1.00
N ARG A 50 -6.07 -21.49 -0.22
CA ARG A 50 -4.92 -21.66 -1.11
C ARG A 50 -3.63 -21.02 -0.58
N ILE A 51 -3.72 -19.86 0.07
CA ILE A 51 -2.58 -19.22 0.72
C ILE A 51 -2.04 -20.09 1.86
N ASN A 52 -2.93 -20.62 2.69
CA ASN A 52 -2.57 -21.47 3.83
C ASN A 52 -1.95 -22.80 3.37
N GLU A 53 -2.44 -23.39 2.28
CA GLU A 53 -1.85 -24.59 1.67
C GLU A 53 -0.43 -24.34 1.16
N LEU A 54 -0.19 -23.22 0.48
CA LEU A 54 1.10 -22.93 -0.18
C LEU A 54 2.18 -22.40 0.77
N TYR A 55 1.77 -21.73 1.86
CA TYR A 55 2.67 -21.03 2.77
C TYR A 55 2.51 -21.49 4.22
N GLU A 56 2.24 -22.77 4.44
CA GLU A 56 2.05 -23.34 5.77
C GLU A 56 3.22 -22.98 6.71
N GLY A 57 2.96 -22.08 7.68
CA GLY A 57 3.96 -21.56 8.62
C GLY A 57 5.01 -20.61 8.03
N GLN A 58 4.90 -20.23 6.76
CA GLN A 58 5.81 -19.32 6.07
C GLN A 58 5.20 -17.92 5.92
N ILE A 59 6.06 -16.93 5.67
CA ILE A 59 5.64 -15.54 5.45
C ILE A 59 5.61 -15.27 3.93
N PRO A 60 4.43 -15.29 3.28
CA PRO A 60 4.34 -14.97 1.86
C PRO A 60 4.71 -13.51 1.59
N HIS A 61 5.28 -13.28 0.40
CA HIS A 61 5.39 -11.93 -0.13
C HIS A 61 4.04 -11.46 -0.66
N ILE A 62 3.76 -10.16 -0.55
CA ILE A 62 2.48 -9.57 -0.95
C ILE A 62 2.17 -9.76 -2.44
N GLU A 63 3.19 -9.90 -3.31
CA GLU A 63 2.95 -10.24 -4.74
C GLU A 63 2.41 -11.66 -4.88
N ASN A 64 2.95 -12.63 -4.16
CA ASN A 64 2.51 -14.02 -4.23
C ASN A 64 1.02 -14.16 -3.87
N ILE A 65 0.57 -13.43 -2.85
CA ILE A 65 -0.86 -13.35 -2.49
C ILE A 65 -1.68 -12.78 -3.64
N GLN A 66 -1.19 -11.72 -4.29
CA GLN A 66 -1.93 -11.11 -5.39
C GLN A 66 -2.00 -12.06 -6.61
N ASP A 67 -0.97 -12.86 -6.86
CA ASP A 67 -0.94 -13.83 -7.95
C ASP A 67 -1.88 -15.01 -7.66
N ILE A 68 -1.99 -15.45 -6.39
CA ILE A 68 -3.01 -16.42 -5.97
C ILE A 68 -4.42 -15.88 -6.20
N VAL A 69 -4.68 -14.62 -5.84
CA VAL A 69 -5.99 -13.98 -6.08
C VAL A 69 -6.35 -14.01 -7.57
N GLU A 70 -5.40 -13.69 -8.45
CA GLU A 70 -5.63 -13.75 -9.90
C GLU A 70 -5.95 -15.17 -10.38
N LEU A 71 -5.18 -16.15 -9.90
CA LEU A 71 -5.36 -17.55 -10.28
C LEU A 71 -6.72 -18.09 -9.82
N GLU A 72 -7.15 -17.77 -8.59
CA GLU A 72 -8.42 -18.25 -8.04
C GLU A 72 -9.64 -17.58 -8.70
N LEU A 73 -9.52 -16.31 -9.08
CA LEU A 73 -10.55 -15.66 -9.90
C LEU A 73 -10.69 -16.33 -11.27
N MET A 74 -9.57 -16.68 -11.92
CA MET A 74 -9.59 -17.41 -13.19
C MET A 74 -10.16 -18.84 -13.04
N ARG A 75 -9.79 -19.56 -11.97
CA ARG A 75 -10.29 -20.92 -11.67
C ARG A 75 -11.80 -20.97 -11.45
N ASN A 76 -12.37 -19.94 -10.82
CA ASN A 76 -13.81 -19.79 -10.65
C ASN A 76 -14.52 -19.25 -11.92
N GLY A 77 -13.82 -19.11 -13.05
CA GLY A 77 -14.38 -18.64 -14.32
C GLY A 77 -14.67 -17.14 -14.37
N LEU A 78 -14.17 -16.36 -13.41
CA LEU A 78 -14.42 -14.93 -13.26
C LEU A 78 -13.37 -14.09 -14.02
N PHE A 79 -13.23 -14.36 -15.32
CA PHE A 79 -12.19 -13.77 -16.16
C PHE A 79 -12.24 -12.24 -16.19
N GLU A 80 -13.43 -11.65 -16.32
CA GLU A 80 -13.60 -10.19 -16.32
C GLU A 80 -13.23 -9.57 -14.96
N VAL A 81 -13.57 -10.24 -13.85
CA VAL A 81 -13.18 -9.79 -12.50
C VAL A 81 -11.66 -9.87 -12.33
N ALA A 82 -11.03 -10.96 -12.76
CA ALA A 82 -9.57 -11.13 -12.72
C ALA A 82 -8.87 -10.02 -13.52
N LYS A 83 -9.38 -9.72 -14.72
CA LYS A 83 -8.87 -8.63 -15.56
C LYS A 83 -9.02 -7.27 -14.89
N ALA A 84 -10.17 -6.96 -14.31
CA ALA A 84 -10.40 -5.71 -13.57
C ALA A 84 -9.44 -5.58 -12.37
N TYR A 85 -9.22 -6.68 -11.65
CA TYR A 85 -8.27 -6.74 -10.55
C TYR A 85 -6.82 -6.45 -11.00
N ILE A 86 -6.36 -7.09 -12.08
CA ILE A 86 -5.03 -6.87 -12.68
C ILE A 86 -4.85 -5.39 -13.09
N ILE A 87 -5.85 -4.83 -13.78
CA ILE A 87 -5.82 -3.42 -14.22
C ILE A 87 -5.72 -2.49 -13.01
N TYR A 88 -6.52 -2.74 -11.97
CA TYR A 88 -6.47 -1.96 -10.74
C TYR A 88 -5.08 -2.03 -10.06
N ARG A 89 -4.48 -3.22 -9.97
CA ARG A 89 -3.10 -3.41 -9.45
C ARG A 89 -2.09 -2.60 -10.26
N LYS A 90 -2.16 -2.66 -11.59
CA LYS A 90 -1.28 -1.94 -12.51
C LYS A 90 -1.39 -0.43 -12.32
N LYS A 91 -2.61 0.11 -12.30
CA LYS A 91 -2.87 1.54 -12.02
C LYS A 91 -2.30 1.98 -10.66
N LYS A 92 -2.43 1.14 -9.63
CA LYS A 92 -1.81 1.40 -8.32
C LYS A 92 -0.28 1.33 -8.36
N ALA A 93 0.31 0.49 -9.21
CA ALA A 93 1.76 0.43 -9.41
C ALA A 93 2.28 1.69 -10.10
N GLU A 94 1.58 2.16 -11.13
CA GLU A 94 1.89 3.41 -11.84
C GLU A 94 1.85 4.62 -10.88
N ILE A 95 0.80 4.73 -10.05
CA ILE A 95 0.71 5.78 -9.03
C ILE A 95 1.91 5.71 -8.07
N ARG A 96 2.31 4.51 -7.61
CA ARG A 96 3.48 4.38 -6.73
C ARG A 96 4.77 4.80 -7.42
N GLU A 97 4.92 4.47 -8.70
CA GLU A 97 6.09 4.87 -9.50
C GLU A 97 6.16 6.38 -9.66
N GLU A 98 5.04 7.02 -9.97
CA GLU A 98 4.98 8.48 -10.07
C GLU A 98 5.34 9.15 -8.74
N LYS A 99 4.84 8.63 -7.62
CA LYS A 99 5.21 9.10 -6.28
C LYS A 99 6.71 8.97 -6.00
N ARG A 100 7.33 7.85 -6.39
CA ARG A 100 8.78 7.62 -6.24
C ARG A 100 9.58 8.64 -7.03
N LYS A 101 9.18 8.91 -8.28
CA LYS A 101 9.81 9.92 -9.14
C LYS A 101 9.72 11.32 -8.55
N ILE A 102 8.54 11.71 -8.04
CA ILE A 102 8.34 13.03 -7.42
C ILE A 102 9.25 13.21 -6.19
N LEU A 103 9.36 12.17 -5.36
CA LEU A 103 10.13 12.22 -4.11
C LEU A 103 11.61 11.88 -4.28
N ASN A 104 12.04 11.45 -5.47
CA ASN A 104 13.39 10.93 -5.72
C ASN A 104 13.79 9.80 -4.73
N LYS A 105 12.87 8.86 -4.47
CA LYS A 105 13.05 7.73 -3.52
C LYS A 105 12.84 6.39 -4.18
N GLU A 106 13.65 5.39 -3.83
CA GLU A 106 13.46 4.00 -4.28
C GLU A 106 12.26 3.32 -3.59
N LYS A 107 12.07 3.58 -2.29
CA LYS A 107 11.00 3.01 -1.47
C LYS A 107 10.14 4.12 -0.87
N LEU A 108 8.82 3.92 -0.94
CA LEU A 108 7.84 4.80 -0.31
C LEU A 108 7.49 4.28 1.08
N ASP A 109 7.50 5.16 2.08
CA ASP A 109 7.02 4.85 3.41
C ASP A 109 5.49 5.02 3.53
N GLU A 110 4.93 4.84 4.73
CA GLU A 110 3.48 4.94 4.94
C GLU A 110 2.95 6.38 4.84
N ILE A 111 3.78 7.37 5.14
CA ILE A 111 3.40 8.78 5.03
C ILE A 111 3.34 9.16 3.55
N ASP A 112 4.35 8.79 2.77
CA ASP A 112 4.38 8.99 1.31
C ASP A 112 3.15 8.38 0.61
N LYS A 113 2.76 7.17 1.05
CA LYS A 113 1.62 6.44 0.47
C LYS A 113 0.28 7.12 0.71
N ARG A 114 0.13 7.90 1.79
CA ARG A 114 -1.13 8.58 2.14
C ARG A 114 -1.40 9.84 1.31
N PHE A 115 -0.36 10.54 0.86
CA PHE A 115 -0.56 11.77 0.07
C PHE A 115 -1.08 11.51 -1.34
N SER A 116 -1.86 12.42 -1.90
CA SER A 116 -2.17 12.40 -3.33
C SER A 116 -0.93 12.79 -4.16
N ILE A 117 -0.92 12.46 -5.45
CA ILE A 117 0.15 12.89 -6.37
C ILE A 117 0.31 14.42 -6.35
N ASN A 118 -0.81 15.15 -6.41
CA ASN A 118 -0.78 16.62 -6.40
C ASN A 118 -0.21 17.18 -5.09
N ALA A 119 -0.60 16.59 -3.95
CA ALA A 119 -0.04 16.99 -2.66
C ALA A 119 1.48 16.79 -2.62
N LEU A 120 1.98 15.65 -3.12
CA LEU A 120 3.42 15.39 -3.19
C LEU A 120 4.14 16.35 -4.15
N ARG A 121 3.53 16.73 -5.28
CA ARG A 121 4.09 17.74 -6.18
C ARG A 121 4.24 19.10 -5.49
N VAL A 122 3.24 19.51 -4.72
CA VAL A 122 3.29 20.76 -3.94
C VAL A 122 4.38 20.70 -2.87
N LEU A 123 4.44 19.60 -2.10
CA LEU A 123 5.48 19.38 -1.10
C LEU A 123 6.88 19.43 -1.72
N ALA A 124 7.11 18.66 -2.79
CA ALA A 124 8.37 18.63 -3.53
C ALA A 124 8.78 19.98 -4.14
N SER A 125 7.80 20.78 -4.58
CA SER A 125 8.08 22.07 -5.20
C SER A 125 8.43 23.15 -4.17
N ARG A 126 7.71 23.20 -3.04
CA ARG A 126 7.72 24.37 -2.15
C ARG A 126 8.24 24.13 -0.74
N TYR A 127 8.18 22.89 -0.24
CA TYR A 127 8.33 22.64 1.19
C TYR A 127 9.46 21.67 1.56
N LEU A 128 9.72 20.66 0.72
CA LEU A 128 10.79 19.69 0.96
C LEU A 128 12.15 20.31 0.68
N ILE A 129 13.09 20.12 1.61
CA ILE A 129 14.47 20.58 1.47
C ILE A 129 15.17 19.89 0.28
N LYS A 130 15.93 20.70 -0.46
CA LYS A 130 16.75 20.28 -1.59
C LYS A 130 18.23 20.56 -1.30
N ASN A 131 19.11 19.77 -1.92
CA ASN A 131 20.54 20.07 -1.93
C ASN A 131 20.85 21.19 -2.95
N GLU A 132 22.12 21.56 -3.06
CA GLU A 132 22.62 22.59 -3.99
C GLU A 132 22.34 22.27 -5.46
N GLU A 133 22.25 20.98 -5.81
CA GLU A 133 21.90 20.50 -7.15
C GLU A 133 20.38 20.53 -7.42
N GLY A 134 19.57 20.99 -6.47
CA GLY A 134 18.10 21.02 -6.56
C GLY A 134 17.42 19.66 -6.37
N LYS A 135 18.15 18.62 -5.97
CA LYS A 135 17.59 17.29 -5.66
C LYS A 135 16.97 17.29 -4.28
N ILE A 136 15.77 16.71 -4.17
CA ILE A 136 15.07 16.55 -2.91
C ILE A 136 15.84 15.57 -2.02
N ILE A 137 16.18 16.01 -0.82
CA ILE A 137 16.89 15.21 0.20
C ILE A 137 16.05 14.96 1.45
N GLU A 138 14.91 15.64 1.57
CA GLU A 138 13.97 15.50 2.68
C GLU A 138 12.69 14.79 2.22
N SER A 139 12.20 13.86 3.03
CA SER A 139 10.90 13.21 2.84
C SER A 139 9.77 13.95 3.57
N PRO A 140 8.49 13.78 3.16
CA PRO A 140 7.34 14.32 3.88
C PRO A 140 7.35 13.99 5.38
N LYS A 141 7.77 12.78 5.75
CA LYS A 141 7.92 12.39 7.16
C LYS A 141 8.93 13.29 7.89
N GLN A 142 10.12 13.46 7.32
CA GLN A 142 11.18 14.32 7.89
C GLN A 142 10.77 15.79 7.96
N LEU A 143 10.00 16.28 6.98
CA LEU A 143 9.43 17.62 7.04
C LEU A 143 8.54 17.80 8.27
N PHE A 144 7.63 16.84 8.54
CA PHE A 144 6.76 16.93 9.71
C PHE A 144 7.56 16.85 11.02
N GLU A 145 8.56 15.98 11.08
CA GLU A 145 9.46 15.87 12.23
C GLU A 145 10.22 17.19 12.48
N ARG A 146 10.80 17.79 11.42
CA ARG A 146 11.49 19.09 11.51
C ARG A 146 10.56 20.19 12.01
N VAL A 147 9.35 20.31 11.46
CA VAL A 147 8.39 21.33 11.89
C VAL A 147 7.97 21.12 13.34
N ALA A 148 7.68 19.88 13.74
CA ALA A 148 7.31 19.56 15.12
C ALA A 148 8.43 19.89 16.11
N ILE A 149 9.68 19.54 15.79
CA ILE A 149 10.85 19.87 16.62
C ILE A 149 11.00 21.38 16.74
N LEU A 150 11.01 22.11 15.62
CA LEU A 150 11.19 23.57 15.63
C LEU A 150 10.06 24.31 16.37
N ALA A 151 8.83 23.79 16.31
CA ALA A 151 7.70 24.35 17.04
C ALA A 151 7.77 24.10 18.55
N ALA A 152 8.36 22.98 18.98
CA ALA A 152 8.47 22.61 20.40
C ALA A 152 9.69 23.22 21.11
N ILE A 153 10.73 23.65 20.38
CA ILE A 153 11.94 24.24 20.96
C ILE A 153 11.63 25.46 21.85
N PRO A 154 10.79 26.44 21.43
CA PRO A 154 10.42 27.56 22.30
C PRO A 154 9.75 27.11 23.60
N ASP A 155 8.86 26.13 23.54
CA ASP A 155 8.18 25.62 24.73
C ASP A 155 9.19 24.99 25.71
N LEU A 156 10.13 24.19 25.19
CA LEU A 156 11.22 23.59 26.00
C LEU A 156 12.18 24.63 26.61
N LEU A 157 12.35 25.78 25.98
CA LEU A 157 13.28 26.82 26.44
C LEU A 157 12.64 27.83 27.40
N TYR A 158 11.32 28.03 27.31
CA TYR A 158 10.65 29.15 27.98
C TYR A 158 9.41 28.76 28.79
N ASP A 159 8.86 27.54 28.67
CA ASP A 159 7.74 27.07 29.50
C ASP A 159 8.24 26.20 30.65
N GLU A 160 8.25 26.73 31.88
CA GLU A 160 8.68 26.01 33.09
C GLU A 160 7.81 24.79 33.45
N ARG A 161 6.68 24.60 32.76
CA ARG A 161 5.75 23.48 33.00
C ARG A 161 6.03 22.26 32.12
N VAL A 162 6.88 22.40 31.09
CA VAL A 162 7.30 21.34 30.16
C VAL A 162 8.65 20.78 30.59
#